data_AF-A0A959QEA8-F1
#
_entry.id   AF-A0A959QEA8-F1
#
_cell.length_a   1.000
_cell.length_b   1.000
_cell.length_c   1.000
_cell.angle_alpha   90.00
_cell.angle_beta   90.00
_cell.angle_gamma   90.00
#
_symmetry.space_group_name_H-M   'P 1'
#
loop_
_entity.id
_entity.type
_entity.pdbx_description
1 polymer ?
#
loop_
_entity_poly.entity_id
_entity_poly.type
_entity_poly.pdbx_seq_one_letter_code
_entity_poly.pdbx_strand_id
1 'polypeptide(L)' 'MEGLDAMGFEEATPVQEKTIPLSLKGQDVLACAQTGTGKTAAFLLPILNDIIRNQAEGITTIIM' A
#
# COMPACT_ATOMS: atom_id res chain seq x y z
N MET A 1 -3.91 -14.32 -12.66
CA MET A 1 -2.51 -13.96 -12.37
C MET A 1 -1.95 -13.03 -13.44
N GLU A 2 -2.35 -13.21 -14.70
CA GLU A 2 -1.94 -12.40 -15.87
C GLU A 2 -1.83 -10.88 -15.65
N GLY A 3 -2.72 -10.26 -14.88
CA GLY A 3 -2.65 -8.82 -14.61
C GLY A 3 -1.47 -8.36 -13.74
N LEU A 4 -1.05 -9.17 -12.77
CA LEU A 4 0.12 -8.88 -11.93
C LEU A 4 1.41 -9.16 -12.70
N ASP A 5 1.43 -10.28 -13.43
CA ASP A 5 2.54 -10.70 -14.27
C ASP A 5 2.80 -9.67 -15.40
N ALA A 6 1.73 -9.17 -16.04
CA ALA A 6 1.83 -8.13 -17.07
C ALA A 6 2.30 -6.76 -16.54
N MET A 7 2.08 -6.49 -15.25
CA MET A 7 2.54 -5.28 -14.58
C MET A 7 3.93 -5.43 -13.95
N GLY A 8 4.51 -6.64 -13.96
CA GLY A 8 5.81 -6.92 -13.36
C GLY A 8 5.82 -6.88 -11.84
N PHE A 9 4.67 -7.13 -11.19
CA PHE A 9 4.57 -7.20 -9.74
C PHE A 9 4.86 -8.62 -9.25
N GLU A 10 6.14 -8.97 -9.17
CA GLU A 10 6.60 -10.27 -8.68
C GLU A 10 6.91 -10.24 -7.17
N GLU A 11 7.68 -9.24 -6.74
CA GLU A 11 8.12 -9.07 -5.36
C GLU A 11 7.82 -7.65 -4.87
N ALA A 12 7.64 -7.52 -3.55
CA ALA A 12 7.43 -6.21 -2.94
C ALA A 12 8.71 -5.37 -3.04
N THR A 13 8.57 -4.08 -3.37
CA THR A 13 9.73 -3.18 -3.40
C THR A 13 10.23 -2.90 -1.97
N PRO A 14 11.49 -2.46 -1.77
CA PRO A 14 12.01 -2.23 -0.42
C PRO A 14 11.22 -1.23 0.42
N VAL A 15 10.53 -0.27 -0.22
CA VAL A 15 9.64 0.65 0.51
C VAL A 15 8.34 -0.07 0.91
N GLN A 16 7.75 -0.87 0.03
CA GLN A 16 6.53 -1.65 0.31
C GLN A 16 6.76 -2.66 1.44
N GLU A 17 7.84 -3.45 1.37
CA GLU A 17 8.19 -4.45 2.40
C GLU A 17 8.35 -3.83 3.79
N LYS A 18 8.94 -2.63 3.86
CA LYS A 18 9.19 -1.95 5.13
C LYS A 18 7.97 -1.22 5.67
N THR A 19 7.10 -0.68 4.80
CA THR A 19 6.00 0.18 5.24
C THR A 19 4.69 -0.58 5.40
N ILE A 20 4.35 -1.51 4.51
CA ILE A 20 3.05 -2.21 4.52
C ILE A 20 2.78 -2.88 5.87
N PRO A 21 3.71 -3.64 6.49
CA PRO A 21 3.45 -4.28 7.77
C PRO A 21 3.24 -3.29 8.92
N LEU A 22 3.83 -2.10 8.85
CA LEU A 22 3.66 -1.04 9.86
C LEU A 22 2.31 -0.35 9.67
N SER A 23 1.95 -0.01 8.43
CA SER A 23 0.66 0.59 8.09
C SER A 23 -0.51 -0.34 8.43
N LEU A 24 -0.39 -1.65 8.19
CA LEU A 24 -1.40 -2.64 8.59
C LEU A 24 -1.59 -2.76 10.11
N LYS A 25 -0.60 -2.34 10.91
CA LYS A 25 -0.70 -2.26 12.38
C LYS A 25 -1.30 -0.93 12.85
N GLY A 26 -1.70 -0.04 11.93
CA GLY A 26 -2.22 1.28 12.26
C GLY A 26 -1.15 2.23 12.80
N GLN A 27 0.12 2.01 12.45
CA GLN A 27 1.22 2.90 12.88
C GLN A 27 1.39 4.05 11.90
N ASP A 28 1.80 5.21 12.43
CA ASP A 28 2.25 6.34 11.61
C ASP A 28 3.59 5.98 10.94
N VAL A 29 3.68 6.17 9.62
CA VAL A 29 4.85 5.78 8.83
C VAL A 29 5.36 6.95 8.02
N LEU A 30 6.65 7.29 8.21
CA LEU A 30 7.39 8.16 7.31
C LEU A 30 8.29 7.31 6.40
N ALA A 31 8.09 7.42 5.09
CA ALA A 31 8.85 6.66 4.10
C ALA A 31 9.51 7.58 3.07
N CYS A 32 10.80 7.39 2.82
CA CYS A 32 11.54 8.08 1.78
C CYS A 32 12.08 7.06 0.77
N ALA A 33 11.73 7.24 -0.51
CA ALA A 33 12.24 6.44 -1.61
C ALA A 33 12.17 7.26 -2.91
N GLN A 34 12.94 6.85 -3.93
CA GLN A 34 12.97 7.54 -5.23
C GLN A 34 11.62 7.44 -5.97
N THR A 35 11.35 8.32 -6.93
CA THR A 35 10.19 8.18 -7.83
C THR A 35 10.28 6.85 -8.60
N GLY A 36 9.13 6.25 -8.92
CA GLY A 36 9.07 4.95 -9.61
C GLY A 36 9.31 3.71 -8.73
N THR A 37 9.57 3.85 -7.43
CA THR A 37 9.86 2.70 -6.55
C THR A 37 8.64 2.08 -5.86
N GLY A 38 7.43 2.35 -6.36
CA GLY A 38 6.21 1.72 -5.83
C GLY A 38 5.65 2.31 -4.52
N LYS A 39 6.04 3.54 -4.13
CA LYS A 39 5.49 4.24 -2.95
C LYS A 39 3.96 4.32 -2.96
N THR A 40 3.35 4.54 -4.13
CA THR A 40 1.89 4.62 -4.28
C THR A 40 1.19 3.35 -3.81
N ALA A 41 1.65 2.19 -4.27
CA ALA A 41 1.12 0.92 -3.80
C ALA A 41 1.43 0.67 -2.31
N ALA A 42 2.56 1.17 -1.82
CA ALA A 42 2.99 0.98 -0.43
C ALA A 42 2.01 1.53 0.61
N PHE A 43 1.24 2.59 0.29
CA PHE A 43 0.14 3.08 1.13
C PHE A 43 -1.24 2.64 0.63
N LEU A 44 -1.47 2.52 -0.68
CA LEU A 44 -2.79 2.11 -1.19
C LEU A 44 -3.18 0.69 -0.79
N LEU A 45 -2.24 -0.26 -0.81
CA LEU A 45 -2.52 -1.66 -0.47
C LEU A 45 -3.05 -1.82 0.97
N PRO A 46 -2.41 -1.25 2.02
CA PRO A 46 -2.95 -1.33 3.37
C PRO A 46 -4.29 -0.58 3.52
N ILE A 47 -4.50 0.56 2.84
CA ILE A 47 -5.79 1.28 2.82
C ILE A 47 -6.90 0.40 2.24
N LEU A 48 -6.68 -0.20 1.07
CA LEU A 48 -7.66 -1.07 0.43
C LEU A 48 -7.96 -2.29 1.30
N ASN A 49 -6.94 -2.88 1.90
CA ASN A 49 -7.13 -3.99 2.85
C ASN A 49 -7.99 -3.57 4.05
N ASP A 50 -7.80 -2.37 4.59
CA ASP A 50 -8.62 -1.85 5.69
C ASP A 50 -10.09 -1.64 5.28
N ILE A 51 -10.32 -0.99 4.14
CA ILE A 51 -11.67 -0.76 3.59
C ILE A 51 -12.42 -2.08 3.40
N ILE A 52 -11.77 -3.09 2.83
CA ILE A 52 -12.36 -4.41 2.57
C ILE A 52 -12.67 -5.15 3.88
N ARG A 53 -11.73 -5.13 4.85
CA ARG A 53 -11.89 -5.89 6.10
C ARG A 53 -12.90 -5.28 7.05
N ASN A 54 -12.98 -3.96 7.09
CA ASN A 54 -13.83 -3.23 8.04
C ASN A 54 -15.18 -2.82 7.44
N GLN A 55 -15.46 -3.15 6.17
CA GLN A 55 -16.67 -2.74 5.45
C GLN A 55 -16.94 -1.23 5.62
N ALA A 56 -15.88 -0.45 5.42
CA ALA A 56 -15.89 0.98 5.69
C ALA A 56 -16.99 1.70 4.88
N GLU A 57 -17.87 2.44 5.55
CA GLU A 57 -18.88 3.28 4.93
C GLU A 57 -18.45 4.76 4.93
N GLY A 58 -18.74 5.47 3.83
CA GLY A 58 -18.37 6.89 3.68
C GLY A 58 -16.89 7.11 3.32
N ILE A 59 -16.38 8.30 3.63
CA ILE A 59 -14.99 8.68 3.34
C ILE A 59 -14.12 8.32 4.54
N THR A 60 -13.26 7.30 4.40
CA THR A 60 -12.37 6.83 5.47
C THR A 60 -10.90 7.11 5.24
N THR A 61 -10.52 7.60 4.05
CA THR A 61 -9.13 7.89 3.73
C THR A 61 -9.02 9.10 2.82
N ILE A 62 -8.03 9.96 3.10
CA ILE A 62 -7.67 11.12 2.30
C ILE A 62 -6.20 10.98 1.92
N ILE A 63 -5.90 11.13 0.63
CA ILE A 63 -4.53 11.11 0.08
C ILE A 63 -4.27 12.51 -0.48
N MET A 64 -3.21 13.16 -0.02
CA MET A 64 -2.79 14.51 -0.44
C MET A 64 -1.46 14.45 -1.19
#